data_AF-A0A2D4GC76-F1
#
_entry.id   AF-A0A2D4GC76-F1
#
_cell.length_a   1.000
_cell.length_b   1.000
_cell.length_c   1.000
_cell.angle_alpha   90.00
_cell.angle_beta   90.00
_cell.angle_gamma   90.00
#
_symmetry.space_group_name_H-M   'P 1'
#
loop_
_entity.id
_entity.type
_entity.pdbx_description
1 polymer ?
#
loop_
_entity_poly.entity_id
_entity_poly.type
_entity_poly.pdbx_seq_one_letter_code
_entity_poly.pdbx_strand_id
1 'polypeptide(L)'
;HSAPALSSLPVPRAGLSIPVPRGRKGKKVKSQTTFDLQKAEWIHKYNPDTLFQDEGYKKHLKHQCNKVLLRVRMLYYLRQEVIGDQAEKVLAGAASSETDIWFPLVDQAEVPTAWWDTEADKSLLLGVFKHGYEKYNTMRADPALCFLEKAGRPDDKAIAAEHRPDVGEGVDFDKDCEDPEYKPVGAPAKEHDEEGEALMMMDEDISVVDGEEGQPGNLFWPPASALTARLRRLITAFQRSYKREQLKMEAAERGDRRRRRCEAAFKLKEMVRREKQQRWTRREQSDFYRVVSTFGVEYDPDTMRFHWSRFRTLARLDKK
;
A
#
# COMPACT_ATOMS: atom_id res chain seq x y z
N HIS A 1 -1.74 -3.75 32.45
CA HIS A 1 -1.78 -2.75 31.37
C HIS A 1 -0.53 -2.87 30.53
N SER A 2 -0.68 -2.64 29.22
CA SER A 2 0.34 -2.48 28.16
C SER A 2 0.36 -3.61 27.13
N ALA A 3 -0.43 -3.39 26.07
CA ALA A 3 -0.26 -4.03 24.77
C ALA A 3 0.84 -3.27 24.00
N PRO A 4 1.63 -3.93 23.14
CA PRO A 4 2.66 -3.26 22.36
C PRO A 4 2.03 -2.42 21.24
N ALA A 5 2.62 -1.26 21.00
CA ALA A 5 2.20 -0.29 20.00
C ALA A 5 2.40 -0.86 18.58
N LEU A 6 1.29 -1.21 17.92
CA LEU A 6 1.21 -1.35 16.48
C LEU A 6 1.08 0.05 15.86
N SER A 7 2.19 0.78 15.74
CA SER A 7 2.17 2.10 15.08
C SER A 7 3.50 2.41 14.36
N SER A 8 3.78 1.67 13.29
CA SER A 8 4.89 1.99 12.38
C SER A 8 4.56 1.82 10.90
N LEU A 9 3.28 1.70 10.53
CA LEU A 9 2.88 1.68 9.12
C LEU A 9 2.32 3.04 8.71
N PRO A 10 2.81 3.65 7.61
CA PRO A 10 2.33 4.93 7.13
C PRO A 10 0.83 4.85 6.81
N VAL A 11 0.09 5.87 7.23
CA VAL A 11 -1.35 5.99 6.97
C VAL A 11 -1.56 6.31 5.49
N PRO A 12 -2.43 5.57 4.78
CA PRO A 12 -2.75 5.80 3.39
C PRO A 12 -3.16 7.22 3.02
N ARG A 13 -2.49 7.85 2.05
CA ARG A 13 -3.06 9.01 1.36
C ARG A 13 -3.96 8.50 0.23
N ALA A 14 -5.27 8.69 0.40
CA ALA A 14 -6.29 8.14 -0.49
C ALA A 14 -6.08 8.55 -1.97
N GLY A 15 -6.15 7.57 -2.89
CA GLY A 15 -6.27 7.81 -4.34
C GLY A 15 -5.16 7.23 -5.23
N LEU A 16 -4.02 6.81 -4.68
CA LEU A 16 -2.88 6.32 -5.48
C LEU A 16 -2.92 4.84 -5.85
N SER A 17 -3.88 4.07 -5.34
CA SER A 17 -4.04 2.64 -5.59
C SER A 17 -4.91 2.31 -6.83
N ILE A 18 -5.61 3.28 -7.41
CA ILE A 18 -6.56 3.07 -8.52
C ILE A 18 -5.81 2.96 -9.85
N PRO A 19 -5.69 1.82 -10.53
CA PRO A 19 -4.85 1.68 -11.74
C PRO A 19 -5.13 2.77 -12.79
N VAL A 20 -4.09 3.26 -13.48
CA VAL A 20 -4.30 4.20 -14.60
C VAL A 20 -5.07 3.45 -15.69
N PRO A 21 -6.19 3.98 -16.22
CA PRO A 21 -6.89 3.35 -17.31
C PRO A 21 -5.96 3.19 -18.52
N ARG A 22 -5.53 1.95 -18.79
CA ARG A 22 -4.78 1.62 -20.00
C ARG A 22 -5.79 1.44 -21.13
N GLY A 23 -5.64 2.22 -22.20
CA GLY A 23 -6.54 2.18 -23.34
C GLY A 23 -6.58 0.79 -23.98
N ARG A 24 -7.61 0.01 -23.69
CA ARG A 24 -7.86 -1.26 -24.38
C ARG A 24 -8.36 -0.94 -25.78
N LYS A 25 -7.58 -1.26 -26.83
CA LYS A 25 -8.08 -1.29 -28.22
C LYS A 25 -9.32 -2.20 -28.23
N GLY A 26 -10.51 -1.63 -28.45
CA GLY A 26 -11.74 -2.39 -28.68
C GLY A 26 -12.87 -2.31 -27.63
N LYS A 27 -12.71 -1.64 -26.47
CA LYS A 27 -13.86 -1.32 -25.60
C LYS A 27 -14.05 0.18 -25.50
N LYS A 28 -15.19 0.69 -26.00
CA LYS A 28 -15.63 2.08 -25.74
C LYS A 28 -15.63 2.31 -24.23
N VAL A 29 -14.68 3.11 -23.75
CA VAL A 29 -14.71 3.66 -22.39
C VAL A 29 -15.99 4.47 -22.30
N LYS A 30 -16.91 4.07 -21.42
CA LYS A 30 -18.07 4.89 -21.06
C LYS A 30 -17.48 6.17 -20.46
N SER A 31 -17.68 7.32 -21.11
CA SER A 31 -17.04 8.59 -20.71
C SER A 31 -17.40 8.91 -19.27
N GLN A 32 -16.50 8.57 -18.35
CA GLN A 32 -16.63 8.91 -16.95
C GLN A 32 -15.83 10.20 -16.72
N THR A 33 -16.28 11.28 -17.35
CA THR A 33 -15.78 12.63 -17.06
C THR A 33 -16.96 13.58 -17.08
N THR A 34 -17.56 13.76 -15.91
CA THR A 34 -18.29 14.98 -15.54
C THR A 34 -17.32 16.11 -15.16
N PHE A 35 -16.07 16.06 -15.64
CA PHE A 35 -15.11 17.13 -15.41
C PHE A 35 -15.39 18.21 -16.45
N ASP A 36 -16.03 19.28 -16.00
CA ASP A 36 -16.34 20.43 -16.82
C ASP A 36 -15.04 21.20 -17.10
N LEU A 37 -14.39 20.82 -18.20
CA LEU A 37 -13.11 21.34 -18.63
C LEU A 37 -13.13 22.87 -18.78
N GLN A 38 -14.30 23.47 -18.99
CA GLN A 38 -14.48 24.91 -19.12
C GLN A 38 -14.50 25.65 -17.77
N LYS A 39 -14.68 24.95 -16.63
CA LYS A 39 -14.65 25.56 -15.28
C LYS A 39 -13.27 25.59 -14.63
N ALA A 40 -12.29 24.95 -15.25
CA ALA A 40 -10.93 24.92 -14.74
C ALA A 40 -10.20 26.20 -15.13
N GLU A 41 -10.11 27.17 -14.22
CA GLU A 41 -9.50 28.49 -14.48
C GLU A 41 -8.07 28.42 -15.06
N TRP A 42 -7.31 27.38 -14.72
CA TRP A 42 -5.96 27.16 -15.25
C TRP A 42 -5.95 26.87 -16.76
N ILE A 43 -7.03 26.35 -17.35
CA ILE A 43 -7.10 26.05 -18.79
C ILE A 43 -7.11 27.31 -19.62
N HIS A 44 -7.66 28.41 -19.12
CA HIS A 44 -7.59 29.70 -19.82
C HIS A 44 -6.14 30.23 -19.88
N LYS A 45 -5.31 29.90 -18.88
CA LYS A 45 -3.90 30.32 -18.83
C LYS A 45 -2.95 29.32 -19.51
N TYR A 46 -3.28 28.03 -19.49
CA TYR A 46 -2.45 26.93 -19.98
C TYR A 46 -3.21 26.02 -20.94
N ASN A 47 -3.87 26.61 -21.95
CA ASN A 47 -4.58 25.83 -22.95
C ASN A 47 -3.55 25.04 -23.81
N PRO A 48 -3.54 23.70 -23.76
CA PRO A 48 -2.56 22.90 -24.51
C PRO A 48 -2.70 23.06 -26.03
N ASP A 49 -3.90 23.36 -26.54
CA ASP A 49 -4.12 23.56 -27.96
C ASP A 49 -3.50 24.87 -28.48
N THR A 50 -3.33 25.87 -27.61
CA THR A 50 -2.68 27.15 -27.95
C THR A 50 -1.20 27.19 -27.55
N LEU A 51 -0.80 26.47 -26.49
CA LEU A 51 0.58 26.36 -26.03
C LEU A 51 1.44 25.55 -26.98
N PHE A 52 0.90 24.45 -27.51
CA PHE A 52 1.63 23.59 -28.43
C PHE A 52 1.22 23.96 -29.86
N GLN A 53 2.14 24.53 -30.65
CA GLN A 53 1.88 24.87 -32.05
C GLN A 53 2.33 23.76 -33.00
N ASP A 54 3.29 22.93 -32.58
CA ASP A 54 3.78 21.82 -33.37
C ASP A 54 2.85 20.61 -33.30
N GLU A 55 2.26 20.25 -34.44
CA GLU A 55 1.39 19.09 -34.61
C GLU A 55 2.13 17.75 -34.43
N GLY A 56 3.44 17.71 -34.73
CA GLY A 56 4.29 16.56 -34.47
C GLY A 56 4.40 16.29 -32.96
N TYR A 57 4.74 17.31 -32.19
CA TYR A 57 4.76 17.25 -30.73
C TYR A 57 3.39 16.89 -30.13
N LYS A 58 2.27 17.46 -30.63
CA LYS A 58 0.93 17.07 -30.16
C LYS A 58 0.63 15.59 -30.38
N LYS A 59 0.98 15.04 -31.55
CA LYS A 59 0.82 13.61 -31.84
C LYS A 59 1.70 12.76 -30.93
N HIS A 60 2.95 13.16 -30.73
CA HIS A 60 3.86 12.50 -29.79
C HIS A 60 3.28 12.48 -28.38
N LEU A 61 2.82 13.63 -27.87
CA LEU A 61 2.20 13.72 -26.55
C LEU A 61 0.93 12.86 -26.47
N LYS A 62 0.06 12.86 -27.47
CA LYS A 62 -1.12 11.98 -27.50
C LYS A 62 -0.75 10.50 -27.49
N HIS A 63 0.36 10.13 -28.12
CA HIS A 63 0.81 8.74 -28.17
C HIS A 63 1.54 8.31 -26.89
N GLN A 64 2.33 9.20 -26.29
CA GLN A 64 3.18 8.92 -25.13
C GLN A 64 2.62 9.44 -23.79
N CYS A 65 1.47 10.12 -23.77
CA CYS A 65 0.91 10.72 -22.55
C CYS A 65 0.74 9.69 -21.43
N ASN A 66 0.28 8.47 -21.77
CA ASN A 66 0.14 7.41 -20.79
C ASN A 66 1.50 7.02 -20.19
N LYS A 67 2.57 6.98 -20.98
CA LYS A 67 3.92 6.68 -20.46
C LYS A 67 4.39 7.75 -19.49
N VAL A 68 4.21 9.02 -19.85
CA VAL A 68 4.54 10.15 -18.97
C VAL A 68 3.72 10.12 -17.69
N LEU A 69 2.40 9.93 -17.79
CA LEU A 69 1.50 9.87 -16.63
C LEU A 69 1.81 8.69 -15.70
N LEU A 70 2.13 7.52 -16.26
CA LEU A 70 2.54 6.35 -15.47
C LEU A 70 3.84 6.62 -14.72
N ARG A 71 4.82 7.26 -15.37
CA ARG A 71 6.10 7.63 -14.74
C ARG A 71 5.89 8.69 -13.65
N VAL A 72 5.13 9.75 -13.92
CA VAL A 72 4.77 10.79 -12.93
C VAL A 72 4.07 10.17 -11.72
N ARG A 73 3.11 9.27 -11.96
CA ARG A 73 2.40 8.58 -10.89
C ARG A 73 3.32 7.69 -10.07
N MET A 74 4.19 6.92 -10.72
CA MET A 74 5.15 6.04 -10.05
C MET A 74 6.09 6.84 -9.15
N LEU A 75 6.62 7.96 -9.65
CA LEU A 75 7.50 8.85 -8.87
C LEU A 75 6.77 9.55 -7.73
N TYR A 76 5.51 9.95 -7.95
CA TYR A 76 4.66 10.49 -6.88
C TYR A 76 4.42 9.44 -5.79
N TYR A 77 4.11 8.19 -6.17
CA TYR A 77 3.95 7.08 -5.23
C TYR A 77 5.24 6.82 -4.44
N LEU A 78 6.39 6.79 -5.11
CA LEU A 78 7.70 6.68 -4.47
C LEU A 78 7.90 7.77 -3.41
N ARG A 79 7.65 9.05 -3.76
CA ARG A 79 7.76 10.17 -2.83
C ARG A 79 6.82 10.06 -1.64
N GLN A 80 5.56 9.70 -1.87
CA GLN A 80 4.49 9.83 -0.88
C GLN A 80 4.32 8.60 0.01
N GLU A 81 4.31 7.41 -0.59
CA GLU A 81 3.94 6.17 0.09
C GLU A 81 5.16 5.33 0.46
N VAL A 82 6.24 5.39 -0.33
CA VAL A 82 7.46 4.61 -0.06
C VAL A 82 8.42 5.38 0.84
N ILE A 83 8.79 6.61 0.44
CA ILE A 83 9.76 7.44 1.19
C ILE A 83 9.06 8.27 2.26
N GLY A 84 7.89 8.83 1.95
CA GLY A 84 7.02 9.46 2.94
C GLY A 84 7.68 10.58 3.74
N ASP A 85 7.75 10.39 5.06
CA ASP A 85 8.30 11.35 6.02
C ASP A 85 9.84 11.44 5.99
N GLN A 86 10.51 10.42 5.45
CA GLN A 86 11.97 10.41 5.33
C GLN A 86 12.51 11.32 4.22
N ALA A 87 11.65 11.88 3.37
CA ALA A 87 12.08 12.57 2.17
C ALA A 87 12.98 13.78 2.43
N GLU A 88 12.67 14.61 3.42
CA GLU A 88 13.52 15.77 3.77
C GLU A 88 14.89 15.30 4.28
N LYS A 89 14.91 14.22 5.06
CA LYS A 89 16.14 13.59 5.56
C LYS A 89 17.02 13.06 4.41
N VAL A 90 16.41 12.43 3.41
CA VAL A 90 17.10 11.92 2.23
C VAL A 90 17.66 13.07 1.36
N LEU A 91 16.88 14.14 1.18
CA LEU A 91 17.34 15.33 0.45
C LEU A 91 18.47 16.06 1.18
N ALA A 92 18.48 16.03 2.53
CA ALA A 92 19.58 16.54 3.34
C ALA A 92 20.85 15.67 3.27
N GLY A 93 20.82 14.55 2.56
CA GLY A 93 21.99 13.71 2.32
C GLY A 93 22.26 12.65 3.39
N ALA A 94 21.24 12.26 4.18
CA ALA A 94 21.38 11.14 5.11
C ALA A 94 21.76 9.84 4.38
N ALA A 95 22.58 9.02 5.03
CA ALA A 95 22.98 7.74 4.48
C ALA A 95 21.77 6.80 4.30
N SER A 96 21.85 5.92 3.30
CA SER A 96 20.84 4.90 3.07
C SER A 96 20.63 4.02 4.30
N SER A 97 21.69 3.68 5.03
CA SER A 97 21.64 2.91 6.29
C SER A 97 20.83 3.59 7.40
N GLU A 98 20.82 4.92 7.47
CA GLU A 98 20.13 5.71 8.50
C GLU A 98 18.67 5.99 8.19
N THR A 99 18.23 5.73 6.95
CA THR A 99 16.89 6.06 6.49
C THR A 99 15.95 4.87 6.75
N ASP A 100 14.92 5.01 7.58
CA ASP A 100 14.04 3.87 7.88
C ASP A 100 12.93 3.76 6.82
N ILE A 101 12.95 2.68 6.04
CA ILE A 101 11.93 2.37 5.03
C ILE A 101 11.57 0.90 5.18
N TRP A 102 10.27 0.64 5.37
CA TRP A 102 9.76 -0.72 5.37
C TRP A 102 9.87 -1.34 3.96
N PHE A 103 10.36 -2.57 3.85
CA PHE A 103 10.49 -3.27 2.58
C PHE A 103 9.49 -4.43 2.44
N PRO A 104 8.77 -4.52 1.30
CA PRO A 104 8.00 -5.71 0.98
C PRO A 104 8.93 -6.87 0.64
N LEU A 105 8.41 -8.10 0.75
CA LEU A 105 9.11 -9.27 0.22
C LEU A 105 9.11 -9.20 -1.31
N VAL A 106 10.30 -9.17 -1.90
CA VAL A 106 10.53 -9.10 -3.34
C VAL A 106 11.31 -10.34 -3.75
N ASP A 107 10.96 -10.94 -4.88
CA ASP A 107 11.71 -12.06 -5.42
C ASP A 107 13.17 -11.65 -5.72
N GLN A 108 14.11 -12.40 -5.14
CA GLN A 108 15.55 -12.18 -5.29
C GLN A 108 16.12 -12.89 -6.51
N ALA A 109 15.36 -13.75 -7.19
CA ALA A 109 15.81 -14.42 -8.41
C ALA A 109 16.04 -13.43 -9.58
N GLU A 110 15.37 -12.27 -9.58
CA GLU A 110 15.47 -11.24 -10.64
C GLU A 110 16.19 -9.97 -10.16
N VAL A 111 17.35 -10.13 -9.53
CA VAL A 111 18.24 -9.01 -9.19
C VAL A 111 19.09 -8.58 -10.39
N PRO A 112 19.45 -7.28 -10.51
CA PRO A 112 20.25 -6.77 -11.63
C PRO A 112 21.65 -7.38 -11.79
N THR A 113 22.23 -7.88 -10.70
CA THR A 113 23.59 -8.43 -10.65
C THR A 113 23.78 -9.26 -9.37
N ALA A 114 24.79 -10.13 -9.33
CA ALA A 114 24.98 -11.11 -8.27
C ALA A 114 25.20 -10.51 -6.87
N TRP A 115 25.77 -9.31 -6.78
CA TRP A 115 26.03 -8.63 -5.50
C TRP A 115 24.85 -7.83 -4.96
N TRP A 116 23.76 -7.76 -5.72
CA TRP A 116 22.64 -6.89 -5.42
C TRP A 116 21.80 -7.42 -4.26
N ASP A 117 21.77 -6.65 -3.18
CA ASP A 117 21.09 -6.99 -1.94
C ASP A 117 19.94 -6.02 -1.64
N THR A 118 19.32 -6.17 -0.47
CA THR A 118 18.24 -5.28 -0.01
C THR A 118 18.71 -3.84 0.20
N GLU A 119 19.98 -3.64 0.51
CA GLU A 119 20.56 -2.30 0.69
C GLU A 119 20.74 -1.60 -0.67
N ALA A 120 21.07 -2.35 -1.73
CA ALA A 120 21.06 -1.87 -3.10
C ALA A 120 19.64 -1.50 -3.58
N ASP A 121 18.63 -2.31 -3.24
CA ASP A 121 17.23 -1.97 -3.53
C ASP A 121 16.80 -0.65 -2.85
N LYS A 122 17.19 -0.47 -1.59
CA LYS A 122 16.98 0.77 -0.83
C LYS A 122 17.70 1.96 -1.45
N SER A 123 18.98 1.80 -1.74
CA SER A 123 19.79 2.82 -2.39
C SER A 123 19.24 3.21 -3.77
N LEU A 124 18.64 2.27 -4.51
CA LEU A 124 17.99 2.54 -5.79
C LEU A 124 16.75 3.43 -5.62
N LEU A 125 15.87 3.14 -4.66
CA LEU A 125 14.67 3.94 -4.39
C LEU A 125 15.03 5.35 -3.90
N LEU A 126 15.98 5.44 -2.98
CA LEU A 126 16.45 6.71 -2.43
C LEU A 126 17.15 7.56 -3.50
N GLY A 127 18.03 6.95 -4.30
CA GLY A 127 18.75 7.66 -5.35
C GLY A 127 17.84 8.15 -6.46
N VAL A 128 16.84 7.36 -6.89
CA VAL A 128 15.86 7.79 -7.89
C VAL A 128 15.04 8.99 -7.39
N PHE A 129 14.73 9.01 -6.09
CA PHE A 129 14.05 10.15 -5.49
C PHE A 129 14.95 11.39 -5.37
N LYS A 130 16.19 11.23 -4.92
CA LYS A 130 17.13 12.34 -4.68
C LYS A 130 17.69 12.94 -5.97
N HIS A 131 18.13 12.10 -6.89
CA HIS A 131 18.86 12.51 -8.11
C HIS A 131 17.97 12.54 -9.35
N GLY A 132 16.85 11.83 -9.31
CA GLY A 132 15.91 11.73 -10.42
C GLY A 132 15.96 10.37 -11.13
N TYR A 133 14.88 10.10 -11.85
CA TYR A 133 14.72 8.89 -12.64
C TYR A 133 15.73 8.83 -13.79
N GLU A 134 16.31 7.66 -14.04
CA GLU A 134 17.35 7.41 -15.08
C GLU A 134 18.68 8.17 -14.86
N LYS A 135 18.96 8.66 -13.65
CA LYS A 135 20.25 9.27 -13.27
C LYS A 135 21.17 8.27 -12.54
N TYR A 136 21.30 7.07 -13.09
CA TYR A 136 21.90 5.95 -12.38
C TYR A 136 23.42 6.10 -12.17
N ASN A 137 24.14 6.74 -13.09
CA ASN A 137 25.55 7.04 -12.90
C ASN A 137 25.74 8.14 -11.86
N THR A 138 24.90 9.19 -11.87
CA THR A 138 24.90 10.18 -10.78
C THR A 138 24.64 9.54 -9.42
N MET A 139 23.70 8.58 -9.35
CA MET A 139 23.43 7.82 -8.12
C MET A 139 24.62 6.95 -7.70
N ARG A 140 25.32 6.31 -8.63
CA ARG A 140 26.50 5.48 -8.32
C ARG A 140 27.63 6.29 -7.65
N ALA A 141 27.73 7.59 -7.97
CA ALA A 141 28.72 8.49 -7.40
C ALA A 141 28.34 9.08 -6.03
N ASP A 142 27.12 8.84 -5.52
CA ASP A 142 26.65 9.42 -4.26
C ASP A 142 27.19 8.65 -3.04
N PRO A 143 27.96 9.28 -2.13
CA PRO A 143 28.49 8.62 -0.93
C PRO A 143 27.40 8.26 0.09
N ALA A 144 26.20 8.83 0.00
CA ALA A 144 25.08 8.46 0.85
C ALA A 144 24.39 7.14 0.42
N LEU A 145 24.78 6.57 -0.72
CA LEU A 145 24.25 5.32 -1.27
C LEU A 145 25.32 4.23 -1.25
N CYS A 146 24.91 2.96 -1.19
CA CYS A 146 25.87 1.85 -1.11
C CYS A 146 26.63 1.56 -2.42
N PHE A 147 26.28 2.24 -3.52
CA PHE A 147 26.79 1.91 -4.85
C PHE A 147 28.25 2.30 -5.05
N LEU A 148 28.69 3.42 -4.48
CA LEU A 148 30.07 3.89 -4.63
C LEU A 148 31.06 2.90 -4.01
N GLU A 149 30.74 2.37 -2.83
CA GLU A 149 31.56 1.38 -2.13
C GLU A 149 31.56 0.02 -2.84
N LYS A 150 30.40 -0.42 -3.34
CA LYS A 150 30.25 -1.76 -3.96
C LYS A 150 30.75 -1.83 -5.39
N ALA A 151 30.43 -0.82 -6.20
CA ALA A 151 30.65 -0.83 -7.64
C ALA A 151 31.62 0.27 -8.09
N GLY A 152 32.26 1.02 -7.19
CA GLY A 152 33.21 2.07 -7.55
C GLY A 152 32.58 3.29 -8.24
N ARG A 153 33.41 4.30 -8.50
CA ARG A 153 32.98 5.55 -9.14
C ARG A 153 32.79 5.35 -10.67
N PRO A 154 31.71 5.87 -11.27
CA PRO A 154 31.55 5.85 -12.73
C PRO A 154 32.49 6.85 -13.42
N ASP A 155 32.70 6.65 -14.73
CA ASP A 155 33.39 7.63 -15.59
C ASP A 155 32.64 8.97 -15.60
N ASP A 156 33.37 10.08 -15.45
CA ASP A 156 32.82 11.44 -15.49
C ASP A 156 32.11 11.71 -16.84
N LYS A 157 32.54 11.07 -17.95
CA LYS A 157 31.84 11.15 -19.24
C LYS A 157 30.45 10.49 -19.20
N ALA A 158 30.29 9.37 -18.48
CA ALA A 158 29.02 8.68 -18.35
C ALA A 158 28.02 9.51 -17.53
N ILE A 159 28.49 10.17 -16.46
CA ILE A 159 27.67 11.14 -15.70
C ILE A 159 27.26 12.31 -16.61
N ALA A 160 28.21 12.89 -17.36
CA ALA A 160 27.92 14.01 -18.25
C ALA A 160 26.91 13.65 -19.36
N ALA A 161 26.93 12.41 -19.86
CA ALA A 161 25.97 11.92 -20.85
C ALA A 161 24.53 11.94 -20.31
N GLU A 162 24.31 11.59 -19.03
CA GLU A 162 22.98 11.62 -18.42
C GLU A 162 22.40 13.04 -18.36
N HIS A 163 23.24 14.08 -18.31
CA HIS A 163 22.81 15.47 -18.26
C HIS A 163 22.54 16.10 -19.64
N ARG A 164 22.84 15.39 -20.74
CA ARG A 164 22.47 15.86 -22.08
C ARG A 164 20.97 15.63 -22.31
N PRO A 165 20.24 16.60 -22.89
CA PRO A 165 18.87 16.37 -23.31
C PRO A 165 18.87 15.29 -24.40
N ASP A 166 18.18 14.19 -24.12
CA ASP A 166 18.05 13.06 -25.01
C ASP A 166 17.22 13.48 -26.25
N VAL A 167 17.92 13.69 -27.37
CA VAL A 167 17.32 13.90 -28.69
C VAL A 167 17.45 12.60 -29.46
N GLY A 168 16.74 11.57 -29.01
CA GLY A 168 16.46 10.37 -29.81
C GLY A 168 16.92 9.08 -29.15
N GLU A 169 15.95 8.29 -28.67
CA GLU A 169 15.55 7.04 -29.30
C GLU A 169 14.29 6.50 -28.64
N GLY A 170 13.24 6.34 -29.44
CA GLY A 170 12.01 5.68 -29.01
C GLY A 170 12.25 4.19 -28.88
N VAL A 171 12.78 3.75 -27.73
CA VAL A 171 12.89 2.32 -27.43
C VAL A 171 11.49 1.71 -27.31
N ASP A 172 11.31 0.64 -28.07
CA ASP A 172 10.07 -0.11 -28.24
C ASP A 172 9.64 -0.73 -26.91
N PHE A 173 8.67 -0.08 -26.25
CA PHE A 173 8.21 -0.42 -24.89
C PHE A 173 6.92 -1.26 -24.90
N ASP A 174 6.58 -1.87 -26.05
CA ASP A 174 5.27 -2.50 -26.26
C ASP A 174 5.15 -3.88 -25.57
N LYS A 175 6.25 -4.46 -25.07
CA LYS A 175 6.25 -5.86 -24.60
C LYS A 175 6.06 -6.06 -23.08
N ASP A 176 6.48 -5.11 -22.23
CA ASP A 176 6.59 -5.38 -20.78
C ASP A 176 5.61 -4.60 -19.90
N CYS A 177 4.58 -4.02 -20.52
CA CYS A 177 3.53 -3.31 -19.79
C CYS A 177 2.44 -4.23 -19.23
N GLU A 178 2.54 -5.56 -19.33
CA GLU A 178 1.56 -6.44 -18.68
C GLU A 178 1.67 -6.33 -17.15
N ASP A 179 0.57 -5.93 -16.53
CA ASP A 179 0.40 -5.99 -15.09
C ASP A 179 0.26 -7.47 -14.69
N PRO A 180 1.17 -8.04 -13.88
CA PRO A 180 1.09 -9.44 -13.45
C PRO A 180 -0.15 -9.77 -12.61
N GLU A 181 -1.01 -8.79 -12.27
CA GLU A 181 -2.30 -9.01 -11.61
C GLU A 181 -3.47 -9.29 -12.59
N TYR A 182 -3.24 -9.33 -13.91
CA TYR A 182 -4.30 -9.67 -14.87
C TYR A 182 -4.63 -11.18 -14.88
N LYS A 183 -5.63 -11.59 -14.09
CA LYS A 183 -6.40 -12.82 -14.35
C LYS A 183 -7.65 -12.48 -15.18
N PRO A 184 -7.73 -12.85 -16.47
CA PRO A 184 -8.97 -12.76 -17.21
C PRO A 184 -9.97 -13.78 -16.65
N VAL A 185 -11.10 -13.28 -16.14
CA VAL A 185 -12.27 -14.09 -15.80
C VAL A 185 -12.83 -14.68 -17.09
N GLY A 186 -12.73 -16.01 -17.24
CA GLY A 186 -13.54 -16.81 -18.16
C GLY A 186 -12.80 -17.35 -19.39
N ALA A 187 -12.16 -18.51 -19.25
CA ALA A 187 -12.07 -19.53 -20.29
C ALA A 187 -11.94 -20.92 -19.62
N PRO A 188 -12.63 -21.96 -20.11
CA PRO A 188 -12.74 -23.24 -19.43
C PRO A 188 -11.44 -24.04 -19.54
N ALA A 189 -11.23 -24.91 -18.54
CA ALA A 189 -10.15 -25.87 -18.49
C ALA A 189 -10.03 -26.66 -19.81
N LYS A 190 -8.84 -26.67 -20.38
CA LYS A 190 -8.38 -27.77 -21.22
C LYS A 190 -6.99 -28.18 -20.73
N GLU A 191 -6.97 -29.36 -20.15
CA GLU A 191 -5.80 -30.21 -20.00
C GLU A 191 -5.20 -30.45 -21.39
N HIS A 192 -3.87 -30.32 -21.51
CA HIS A 192 -3.07 -31.08 -22.45
C HIS A 192 -1.63 -31.10 -21.92
N ASP A 193 -1.22 -32.28 -21.47
CA ASP A 193 0.18 -32.66 -21.26
C ASP A 193 0.92 -32.68 -22.61
N GLU A 194 2.22 -32.41 -22.59
CA GLU A 194 3.27 -33.30 -23.12
C GLU A 194 4.60 -32.54 -23.33
N GLU A 195 5.65 -33.30 -23.04
CA GLU A 195 7.07 -33.00 -22.97
C GLU A 195 7.70 -32.65 -24.35
N GLY A 196 8.92 -32.10 -24.32
CA GLY A 196 9.92 -32.45 -25.34
C GLY A 196 10.48 -31.33 -26.21
N GLU A 197 11.76 -31.06 -25.96
CA GLU A 197 12.82 -30.83 -26.97
C GLU A 197 13.19 -29.43 -27.51
N ALA A 198 14.50 -29.19 -27.34
CA ALA A 198 15.47 -28.70 -28.32
C ALA A 198 15.59 -27.19 -28.61
N LEU A 199 16.65 -26.63 -28.03
CA LEU A 199 17.79 -26.02 -28.73
C LEU A 199 17.50 -25.41 -30.11
N MET A 200 17.45 -24.08 -30.18
CA MET A 200 17.94 -23.35 -31.35
C MET A 200 18.74 -22.12 -30.91
N MET A 201 20.01 -22.17 -31.30
CA MET A 201 21.05 -21.15 -31.25
C MET A 201 20.55 -19.80 -31.75
N MET A 202 20.93 -18.71 -31.08
CA MET A 202 21.20 -17.43 -31.74
C MET A 202 22.53 -16.91 -31.21
N ASP A 203 23.53 -17.09 -32.06
CA ASP A 203 24.86 -16.51 -32.04
C ASP A 203 24.69 -15.01 -32.34
N GLU A 204 25.09 -14.16 -31.40
CA GLU A 204 25.17 -12.71 -31.66
C GLU A 204 26.46 -12.16 -31.04
N ASP A 205 27.45 -12.08 -31.92
CA ASP A 205 28.65 -11.26 -31.93
C ASP A 205 29.05 -10.57 -30.62
N ILE A 206 30.04 -11.19 -29.97
CA ILE A 206 30.90 -10.59 -28.95
C ILE A 206 31.65 -9.41 -29.59
N SER A 207 31.21 -8.19 -29.29
CA SER A 207 32.04 -7.00 -29.44
C SER A 207 32.93 -6.88 -28.21
N VAL A 208 34.24 -7.05 -28.45
CA VAL A 208 35.29 -6.88 -27.44
C VAL A 208 35.37 -5.39 -27.10
N VAL A 209 34.80 -4.99 -25.97
CA VAL A 209 35.13 -3.70 -25.35
C VAL A 209 36.40 -3.90 -24.53
N ASP A 210 37.38 -3.07 -24.88
CA ASP A 210 38.73 -2.99 -24.35
C ASP A 210 38.76 -2.99 -22.82
N GLY A 211 39.72 -3.73 -22.28
CA GLY A 211 39.88 -3.93 -20.84
C GLY A 211 40.39 -2.68 -20.14
N GLU A 212 39.61 -2.16 -19.19
CA GLU A 212 40.17 -1.42 -18.06
C GLU A 212 40.27 -2.38 -16.88
N GLU A 213 41.51 -2.65 -16.46
CA GLU A 213 41.83 -3.37 -15.23
C GLU A 213 41.21 -2.66 -14.02
N GLY A 214 40.03 -3.13 -13.59
CA GLY A 214 39.41 -2.70 -12.35
C GLY A 214 40.24 -3.17 -11.15
N GLN A 215 40.58 -2.23 -10.27
CA GLN A 215 41.11 -2.52 -8.93
C GLN A 215 40.30 -3.64 -8.25
N PRO A 216 40.94 -4.51 -7.43
CA PRO A 216 40.25 -5.59 -6.72
C PRO A 216 39.18 -4.98 -5.79
N GLY A 217 37.92 -5.06 -6.21
CA GLY A 217 36.77 -4.43 -5.54
C GLY A 217 35.73 -3.82 -6.48
N ASN A 218 36.03 -3.64 -7.77
CA ASN A 218 35.10 -2.99 -8.70
C ASN A 218 34.07 -4.01 -9.27
N LEU A 219 32.97 -4.22 -8.56
CA LEU A 219 31.90 -5.09 -9.03
C LEU A 219 31.21 -4.50 -10.27
N PHE A 220 30.79 -5.36 -11.20
CA PHE A 220 30.11 -4.94 -12.44
C PHE A 220 28.87 -4.08 -12.14
N TRP A 221 28.80 -2.92 -12.78
CA TRP A 221 27.66 -2.00 -12.69
C TRP A 221 26.54 -2.41 -13.65
N PRO A 222 25.30 -2.63 -13.18
CA PRO A 222 24.20 -3.09 -14.04
C PRO A 222 23.82 -2.07 -15.12
N PRO A 223 23.30 -2.52 -16.27
CA PRO A 223 22.78 -1.63 -17.29
C PRO A 223 21.55 -0.85 -16.80
N ALA A 224 21.35 0.37 -17.33
CA ALA A 224 20.25 1.26 -16.94
C ALA A 224 18.86 0.63 -17.11
N SER A 225 18.68 -0.24 -18.11
CA SER A 225 17.44 -0.99 -18.34
C SER A 225 17.14 -1.97 -17.19
N ALA A 226 18.14 -2.66 -16.65
CA ALA A 226 17.99 -3.58 -15.53
C ALA A 226 17.64 -2.84 -14.23
N LEU A 227 18.29 -1.70 -13.96
CA LEU A 227 17.98 -0.82 -12.82
C LEU A 227 16.54 -0.29 -12.91
N THR A 228 16.15 0.17 -14.09
CA THR A 228 14.79 0.62 -14.40
C THR A 228 13.76 -0.50 -14.20
N ALA A 229 14.05 -1.73 -14.66
CA ALA A 229 13.17 -2.88 -14.47
C ALA A 229 13.03 -3.24 -12.97
N ARG A 230 14.15 -3.24 -12.23
CA ARG A 230 14.16 -3.50 -10.79
C ARG A 230 13.36 -2.45 -10.03
N LEU A 231 13.53 -1.16 -10.34
CA LEU A 231 12.74 -0.07 -9.77
C LEU A 231 11.24 -0.30 -9.96
N ARG A 232 10.80 -0.63 -11.17
CA ARG A 232 9.37 -0.93 -11.44
C ARG A 232 8.89 -2.11 -10.60
N ARG A 233 9.66 -3.20 -10.51
CA ARG A 233 9.30 -4.37 -9.69
C ARG A 233 9.17 -4.03 -8.21
N LEU A 234 10.10 -3.23 -7.67
CA LEU A 234 10.04 -2.74 -6.30
C LEU A 234 8.75 -1.96 -6.07
N ILE A 235 8.46 -0.95 -6.89
CA ILE A 235 7.23 -0.15 -6.75
C ILE A 235 5.98 -1.03 -6.80
N THR A 236 5.92 -1.98 -7.73
CA THR A 236 4.80 -2.94 -7.81
C THR A 236 4.71 -3.82 -6.56
N ALA A 237 5.82 -4.25 -5.98
CA ALA A 237 5.82 -5.02 -4.73
C ALA A 237 5.30 -4.21 -3.53
N PHE A 238 5.68 -2.93 -3.44
CA PHE A 238 5.14 -2.00 -2.44
C PHE A 238 3.62 -1.85 -2.60
N GLN A 239 3.16 -1.60 -3.82
CA GLN A 239 1.73 -1.44 -4.12
C GLN A 239 0.92 -2.70 -3.78
N ARG A 240 1.41 -3.89 -4.16
CA ARG A 240 0.76 -5.17 -3.83
C ARG A 240 0.67 -5.41 -2.34
N SER A 241 1.74 -5.15 -1.61
CA SER A 241 1.78 -5.36 -0.16
C SER A 241 0.85 -4.41 0.57
N TYR A 242 0.81 -3.16 0.15
CA TYR A 242 -0.10 -2.16 0.71
C TYR A 242 -1.57 -2.49 0.46
N LYS A 243 -1.92 -2.90 -0.78
CA LYS A 243 -3.27 -3.35 -1.12
C LYS A 243 -3.70 -4.56 -0.28
N ARG A 244 -2.78 -5.51 -0.05
CA ARG A 244 -3.01 -6.68 0.80
C ARG A 244 -3.28 -6.27 2.25
N GLU A 245 -2.50 -5.33 2.79
CA GLU A 245 -2.70 -4.86 4.17
C GLU A 245 -4.01 -4.07 4.32
N GLN A 246 -4.38 -3.24 3.34
CA GLN A 246 -5.68 -2.58 3.31
C GLN A 246 -6.85 -3.57 3.38
N LEU A 247 -6.82 -4.62 2.55
CA LEU A 247 -7.86 -5.65 2.55
C LEU A 247 -7.94 -6.40 3.88
N LYS A 248 -6.79 -6.66 4.50
CA LYS A 248 -6.69 -7.31 5.82
C LYS A 248 -7.28 -6.42 6.92
N MET A 249 -6.97 -5.13 6.92
CA MET A 249 -7.56 -4.16 7.85
C MET A 249 -9.08 -4.06 7.68
N GLU A 250 -9.58 -3.99 6.45
CA GLU A 250 -11.02 -3.93 6.17
C GLU A 250 -11.75 -5.21 6.60
N ALA A 251 -11.13 -6.38 6.40
CA ALA A 251 -11.65 -7.65 6.89
C ALA A 251 -11.70 -7.71 8.42
N ALA A 252 -10.66 -7.21 9.10
CA ALA A 252 -10.61 -7.12 10.55
C ALA A 252 -11.67 -6.17 11.11
N GLU A 253 -11.85 -4.98 10.53
CA GLU A 253 -12.88 -4.03 10.94
C GLU A 253 -14.29 -4.59 10.76
N ARG A 254 -14.54 -5.30 9.66
CA ARG A 254 -15.82 -5.99 9.41
C ARG A 254 -16.09 -7.08 10.44
N GLY A 255 -15.05 -7.86 10.81
CA GLY A 255 -15.11 -8.85 11.87
C GLY A 255 -15.43 -8.24 13.23
N ASP A 256 -14.72 -7.17 13.60
CA ASP A 256 -14.92 -6.46 14.87
C ASP A 256 -16.31 -5.81 14.95
N ARG A 257 -16.79 -5.19 13.85
CA ARG A 257 -18.14 -4.64 13.76
C ARG A 257 -19.21 -5.72 14.01
N ARG A 258 -19.02 -6.92 13.48
CA ARG A 258 -19.92 -8.07 13.74
C ARG A 258 -19.88 -8.47 15.21
N ARG A 259 -18.68 -8.58 15.81
CA ARG A 259 -18.50 -8.91 17.23
C ARG A 259 -19.21 -7.89 18.14
N ARG A 260 -19.00 -6.59 17.93
CA ARG A 260 -19.66 -5.52 18.70
C ARG A 260 -21.18 -5.58 18.61
N ARG A 261 -21.73 -5.90 17.43
CA ARG A 261 -23.19 -6.08 17.25
C ARG A 261 -23.72 -7.28 18.05
N CYS A 262 -23.01 -8.40 18.03
CA CYS A 262 -23.38 -9.58 18.81
C CYS A 262 -23.33 -9.30 20.32
N GLU A 263 -22.28 -8.63 20.79
CA GLU A 263 -22.14 -8.24 22.20
C GLU A 263 -23.23 -7.26 22.65
N ALA A 264 -23.55 -6.26 21.83
CA ALA A 264 -24.64 -5.33 22.11
C ALA A 264 -25.99 -6.04 22.20
N ALA A 265 -26.27 -6.97 21.27
CA ALA A 265 -27.49 -7.78 21.30
C ALA A 265 -27.57 -8.68 22.55
N PHE A 266 -26.43 -9.26 22.96
CA PHE A 266 -26.37 -10.06 24.19
C PHE A 266 -26.62 -9.21 25.43
N LYS A 267 -25.95 -8.06 25.56
CA LYS A 267 -26.15 -7.11 26.67
C LYS A 267 -27.59 -6.62 26.75
N LEU A 268 -28.24 -6.35 25.61
CA LEU A 268 -29.64 -5.94 25.58
C LEU A 268 -30.56 -7.06 26.08
N LYS A 269 -30.35 -8.30 25.65
CA LYS A 269 -31.10 -9.46 26.15
C LYS A 269 -30.93 -9.64 27.66
N GLU A 270 -29.71 -9.47 28.16
CA GLU A 270 -29.42 -9.57 29.59
C GLU A 270 -30.11 -8.45 30.39
N MET A 271 -30.09 -7.21 29.88
CA MET A 271 -30.80 -6.07 30.47
C MET A 271 -32.30 -6.31 30.56
N VAL A 272 -32.93 -6.77 29.47
CA VAL A 272 -34.37 -7.10 29.42
C VAL A 272 -34.69 -8.24 30.40
N ARG A 273 -33.82 -9.24 30.51
CA ARG A 273 -33.98 -10.34 31.48
C ARG A 273 -33.94 -9.80 32.92
N ARG A 274 -32.99 -8.92 33.23
CA ARG A 274 -32.85 -8.32 34.56
C ARG A 274 -34.05 -7.42 34.91
N GLU A 275 -34.51 -6.61 33.97
CA GLU A 275 -35.69 -5.75 34.15
C GLU A 275 -36.96 -6.57 34.41
N LYS A 276 -37.19 -7.63 33.62
CA LYS A 276 -38.30 -8.59 33.85
C LYS A 276 -38.19 -9.25 35.22
N GLN A 277 -36.98 -9.58 35.67
CA GLN A 277 -36.76 -10.20 36.97
C GLN A 277 -36.96 -9.21 38.14
N GLN A 278 -36.75 -7.91 37.94
CA GLN A 278 -37.03 -6.88 38.95
C GLN A 278 -38.53 -6.55 39.02
N ARG A 279 -39.25 -6.55 37.90
CA ARG A 279 -40.67 -6.20 37.84
C ARG A 279 -41.54 -7.15 38.67
N TRP A 280 -42.34 -6.62 39.58
CA TRP A 280 -43.24 -7.42 40.40
C TRP A 280 -44.42 -7.91 39.57
N THR A 281 -44.73 -9.20 39.69
CA THR A 281 -45.94 -9.79 39.12
C THR A 281 -47.16 -9.39 39.94
N ARG A 282 -48.36 -9.49 39.35
CA ARG A 282 -49.62 -9.24 40.09
C ARG A 282 -49.76 -10.14 41.33
N ARG A 283 -49.24 -11.37 41.25
CA ARG A 283 -49.22 -12.31 42.37
C ARG A 283 -48.30 -11.84 43.49
N GLU A 284 -47.06 -11.47 43.16
CA GLU A 284 -46.09 -10.91 44.12
C GLU A 284 -46.62 -9.63 44.79
N GLN A 285 -47.25 -8.74 44.03
CA GLN A 285 -47.91 -7.54 44.58
C GLN A 285 -49.03 -7.89 45.56
N SER A 286 -49.93 -8.81 45.18
CA SER A 286 -51.03 -9.25 46.04
C SER A 286 -50.52 -9.93 47.32
N ASP A 287 -49.52 -10.82 47.19
CA ASP A 287 -48.92 -11.51 48.32
C ASP A 287 -48.23 -10.52 49.28
N PHE A 288 -47.55 -9.50 48.76
CA PHE A 288 -47.00 -8.42 49.57
C PHE A 288 -48.06 -7.65 50.36
N TYR A 289 -49.12 -7.17 49.69
CA TYR A 289 -50.19 -6.43 50.36
C TYR A 289 -50.90 -7.29 51.42
N ARG A 290 -51.13 -8.57 51.13
CA ARG A 290 -51.70 -9.51 52.11
C ARG A 290 -50.76 -9.69 53.31
N VAL A 291 -49.48 -9.95 53.10
CA VAL A 291 -48.54 -10.22 54.20
C VAL A 291 -48.29 -8.98 55.04
N VAL A 292 -48.13 -7.80 54.43
CA VAL A 292 -47.90 -6.56 55.18
C VAL A 292 -49.12 -6.16 56.01
N SER A 293 -50.34 -6.36 55.49
CA SER A 293 -51.57 -6.05 56.23
C SER A 293 -51.88 -7.06 57.33
N THR A 294 -51.53 -8.33 57.15
CA THR A 294 -51.85 -9.39 58.11
C THR A 294 -50.78 -9.54 59.20
N PHE A 295 -49.50 -9.44 58.83
CA PHE A 295 -48.37 -9.79 59.69
C PHE A 295 -47.41 -8.62 59.94
N GLY A 296 -47.47 -7.54 59.16
CA GLY A 296 -46.52 -6.42 59.27
C GLY A 296 -45.08 -6.80 58.93
N VAL A 297 -44.13 -5.94 59.34
CA VAL A 297 -42.68 -6.18 59.23
C VAL A 297 -42.09 -6.11 60.63
N GLU A 298 -41.23 -7.05 60.98
CA GLU A 298 -40.57 -7.08 62.28
C GLU A 298 -39.64 -5.88 62.43
N TYR A 299 -39.79 -5.16 63.54
CA TYR A 299 -38.97 -4.00 63.87
C TYR A 299 -38.22 -4.28 65.17
N ASP A 300 -36.90 -4.13 65.13
CA ASP A 300 -36.05 -4.25 66.31
C ASP A 300 -35.78 -2.85 66.89
N PRO A 301 -36.33 -2.53 68.08
CA PRO A 301 -36.16 -1.24 68.73
C PRO A 301 -34.75 -1.03 69.29
N ASP A 302 -34.00 -2.09 69.59
CA ASP A 302 -32.64 -1.98 70.15
C ASP A 302 -31.63 -1.62 69.06
N THR A 303 -31.82 -2.16 67.85
CA THR A 303 -30.97 -1.85 66.69
C THR A 303 -31.56 -0.80 65.75
N MET A 304 -32.79 -0.34 66.01
CA MET A 304 -33.54 0.63 65.20
C MET A 304 -33.69 0.23 63.72
N ARG A 305 -33.85 -1.06 63.42
CA ARG A 305 -33.90 -1.59 62.04
C ARG A 305 -35.08 -2.53 61.80
N PHE A 306 -35.51 -2.60 60.54
CA PHE A 306 -36.53 -3.56 60.08
C PHE A 306 -35.89 -4.88 59.63
N HIS A 307 -36.43 -6.00 60.10
CA HIS A 307 -36.04 -7.34 59.68
C HIS A 307 -36.98 -7.87 58.60
N TRP A 308 -36.48 -7.92 57.38
CA TRP A 308 -37.25 -8.31 56.20
C TRP A 308 -37.25 -9.82 55.92
N SER A 309 -36.44 -10.61 56.62
CA SER A 309 -36.20 -12.02 56.31
C SER A 309 -37.50 -12.85 56.37
N ARG A 310 -38.21 -12.81 57.51
CA ARG A 310 -39.49 -13.51 57.69
C ARG A 310 -40.56 -12.99 56.75
N PHE A 311 -40.63 -11.67 56.56
CA PHE A 311 -41.56 -11.04 55.62
C PHE A 311 -41.36 -11.55 54.19
N ARG A 312 -40.11 -11.57 53.69
CA ARG A 312 -39.78 -12.04 52.34
C ARG A 312 -40.15 -13.50 52.15
N THR A 313 -39.92 -14.36 53.15
CA THR A 313 -40.32 -15.76 53.09
C THR A 313 -41.85 -15.94 53.06
N LEU A 314 -42.59 -15.21 53.91
CA LEU A 314 -44.06 -15.25 53.94
C LEU A 314 -44.70 -14.69 52.66
N ALA A 315 -44.13 -13.62 52.09
CA ALA A 315 -44.57 -13.01 50.84
C ALA A 315 -44.03 -13.72 49.59
N ARG A 316 -43.16 -14.72 49.75
CA ARG A 316 -42.49 -15.47 48.67
C ARG A 316 -41.67 -14.56 47.74
N LEU A 317 -41.05 -13.54 48.33
CA LEU A 317 -40.25 -12.51 47.66
C LEU A 317 -38.74 -12.75 47.85
N ASP A 318 -38.28 -13.98 48.11
CA ASP A 318 -36.87 -14.28 48.39
C ASP A 318 -35.92 -13.96 47.22
N LYS A 319 -36.47 -13.81 46.00
CA LYS A 319 -35.74 -13.47 44.77
C LYS A 319 -35.87 -11.98 44.38
N LYS A 320 -36.47 -11.15 45.23
CA LYS A 320 -36.78 -9.74 44.98
C LYS A 320 -36.01 -8.77 45.86
#